data_AF-A0A829H5M4-F1
#
_entry.id   AF-A0A829H5M4-F1
#
_cell.length_a   1.000
_cell.length_b   1.000
_cell.length_c   1.000
_cell.angle_alpha   90.00
_cell.angle_beta   90.00
_cell.angle_gamma   90.00
#
_symmetry.space_group_name_H-M   'P 1'
#
loop_
_entity.id
_entity.type
_entity.pdbx_description
1 polymer ?
#
loop_
_entity_poly.entity_id
_entity_poly.type
_entity_poly.pdbx_seq_one_letter_code
_entity_poly.pdbx_strand_id
1 'polypeptide(L)'
;RVLVVDGQVAGIAALVEGPDPHYLKIDGAGWLADVPYLAVHRFALDGSIRGHQLSKVFFSNIMTEAYRRGVYDLRVDTHPQNVIMQHAITGMGFEYRGFVYMDEPVPERNAYEVRLAH
;
A
#
# COMPACT_ATOMS: atom_id res chain seq x y z
N ARG A 1 -9.38 -3.06 6.19
CA ARG A 1 -8.90 -4.38 6.66
C ARG A 1 -8.18 -4.20 7.98
N VAL A 2 -8.23 -5.23 8.83
CA VAL A 2 -7.60 -5.24 10.15
C VAL A 2 -6.71 -6.47 10.24
N LEU A 3 -5.49 -6.31 10.74
CA LEU A 3 -4.63 -7.41 11.14
C LEU A 3 -4.85 -7.68 12.64
N VAL A 4 -5.14 -8.92 12.99
CA VAL A 4 -5.36 -9.34 14.38
C VAL A 4 -4.26 -10.34 14.76
N VAL A 5 -3.60 -10.09 15.89
CA VAL A 5 -2.58 -10.97 16.49
C VAL A 5 -2.98 -11.22 17.94
N ASP A 6 -3.07 -12.48 18.35
CA ASP A 6 -3.48 -12.89 19.71
C ASP A 6 -4.76 -12.21 20.22
N GLY A 7 -5.73 -12.03 19.32
CA GLY A 7 -7.02 -11.40 19.63
C GLY A 7 -6.98 -9.86 19.70
N GLN A 8 -5.84 -9.23 19.45
CA GLN A 8 -5.66 -7.77 19.48
C GLN A 8 -5.49 -7.19 18.08
N VAL A 9 -6.01 -5.97 17.87
CA VAL A 9 -5.83 -5.24 16.61
C VAL A 9 -4.37 -4.78 16.51
N ALA A 10 -3.63 -5.41 15.61
CA ALA A 10 -2.21 -5.13 15.38
C ALA A 10 -1.95 -4.19 14.19
N GLY A 11 -2.96 -3.96 13.34
CA GLY A 11 -2.81 -3.07 12.21
C GLY A 11 -4.10 -2.83 11.45
N ILE A 12 -4.08 -1.77 10.64
CA ILE A 12 -5.17 -1.38 9.76
C ILE A 12 -4.65 -1.05 8.36
N ALA A 13 -5.49 -1.25 7.36
CA ALA A 13 -5.27 -0.78 6.00
C ALA A 13 -6.63 -0.54 5.32
N ALA A 14 -6.81 0.61 4.70
CA ALA A 14 -7.96 0.87 3.84
C ALA A 14 -7.67 0.33 2.44
N LEU A 15 -8.61 -0.43 1.87
CA LEU A 15 -8.49 -0.95 0.51
C LEU A 15 -9.57 -0.28 -0.34
N VAL A 16 -9.15 0.35 -1.44
CA VAL A 16 -10.04 1.02 -2.40
C VAL A 16 -9.89 0.32 -3.74
N GLU A 17 -11.00 -0.21 -4.25
CA GLU A 17 -11.05 -0.86 -5.56
C GLU A 17 -11.39 0.15 -6.65
N GLY A 18 -10.68 0.05 -7.77
CA GLY A 18 -10.93 0.91 -8.93
C GLY A 18 -10.25 2.28 -8.82
N PRO A 19 -10.65 3.23 -9.67
CA PRO A 19 -9.97 4.51 -9.80
C PRO A 19 -10.02 5.33 -8.51
N ASP A 20 -8.85 5.55 -7.92
CA ASP A 20 -8.64 6.47 -6.83
C ASP A 20 -8.40 7.90 -7.37
N PRO A 21 -9.21 8.90 -6.96
CA PRO A 21 -9.05 10.28 -7.39
C PRO A 21 -7.65 10.85 -7.15
N HIS A 22 -6.99 10.47 -6.05
CA HIS A 22 -5.65 10.95 -5.69
C HIS A 22 -4.56 10.36 -6.58
N TYR A 23 -4.83 9.23 -7.25
CA TYR A 23 -3.88 8.56 -8.15
C TYR A 23 -4.08 8.90 -9.63
N LEU A 24 -5.09 9.73 -9.96
CA LEU A 24 -5.32 10.20 -11.33
C LEU A 24 -4.17 11.04 -11.89
N LYS A 25 -3.41 11.68 -11.00
CA LYS A 25 -2.19 12.42 -11.33
C LYS A 25 -1.05 11.91 -10.47
N ILE A 26 0.08 11.67 -11.12
CA ILE A 26 1.31 11.23 -10.48
C ILE A 26 2.47 11.93 -11.17
N ASP A 27 3.36 12.51 -10.37
CA ASP A 27 4.57 13.15 -10.86
C ASP A 27 5.74 12.19 -10.68
N GLY A 28 6.49 11.92 -11.76
CA GLY A 28 7.59 10.96 -11.77
C GLY A 28 7.47 9.97 -12.92
N ALA A 29 7.79 8.70 -12.65
CA ALA A 29 7.74 7.64 -13.66
C ALA A 29 6.30 7.27 -14.09
N GLY A 30 5.32 7.58 -13.24
CA GLY A 30 3.90 7.29 -13.47
C GLY A 30 3.57 5.80 -13.31
N TRP A 31 2.30 5.44 -13.40
CA TRP A 31 1.86 4.05 -13.29
C TRP A 31 2.26 3.23 -14.52
N LEU A 32 2.51 1.93 -14.36
CA LEU A 32 2.95 1.05 -15.44
C LEU A 32 1.87 0.81 -16.51
N ALA A 33 0.60 0.85 -16.11
CA ALA A 33 -0.54 0.71 -17.01
C ALA A 33 -1.80 1.35 -16.42
N ASP A 34 -2.75 1.68 -17.30
CA ASP A 34 -4.11 2.07 -16.90
C ASP A 34 -5.00 0.81 -16.90
N VAL A 35 -4.92 0.05 -15.81
CA VAL A 35 -5.64 -1.21 -15.59
C VAL A 35 -6.34 -1.19 -14.23
N PRO A 36 -7.36 -2.04 -14.00
CA PRO A 36 -7.96 -2.15 -12.67
C PRO A 36 -6.90 -2.49 -11.61
N TYR A 37 -6.88 -1.69 -10.54
CA TYR A 37 -5.95 -1.84 -9.42
C TYR A 37 -6.68 -1.81 -8.07
N LEU A 38 -5.95 -2.22 -7.04
CA LEU A 38 -6.33 -2.07 -5.64
C LEU A 38 -5.40 -1.05 -4.97
N ALA A 39 -5.95 0.09 -4.55
CA ALA A 39 -5.21 1.06 -3.76
C ALA A 39 -5.23 0.67 -2.28
N VAL A 40 -4.04 0.68 -1.67
CA VAL A 40 -3.82 0.44 -0.24
C VAL A 40 -3.52 1.78 0.43
N HIS A 41 -4.47 2.26 1.23
CA HIS A 41 -4.41 3.51 1.97
C HIS A 41 -4.31 3.28 3.46
N ARG A 42 -3.86 4.31 4.21
CA ARG A 42 -3.88 4.32 5.69
C ARG A 42 -3.32 3.02 6.30
N PHE A 43 -2.25 2.48 5.71
CA PHE A 43 -1.59 1.30 6.25
C PHE A 43 -0.83 1.71 7.52
N ALA A 44 -1.22 1.13 8.65
CA ALA A 44 -0.58 1.36 9.93
C ALA A 44 -0.50 0.07 10.73
N LEU A 45 0.56 -0.04 11.53
CA LEU A 45 0.76 -1.14 12.48
C LEU A 45 0.93 -0.55 13.88
N ASP A 46 0.47 -1.29 14.88
CA ASP A 46 0.74 -0.97 16.27
C ASP A 46 2.22 -1.26 16.59
N GLY A 47 3.00 -0.20 16.83
CA GLY A 47 4.43 -0.30 17.13
C GLY A 47 4.75 -0.91 18.51
N SER A 48 3.76 -1.09 19.38
CA SER A 48 3.91 -1.83 20.63
C SER A 48 4.01 -3.35 20.40
N ILE A 49 3.45 -3.83 19.28
CA ILE A 49 3.50 -5.22 18.86
C ILE A 49 4.78 -5.43 18.04
N ARG A 50 5.88 -5.70 18.74
CA ARG A 50 7.20 -5.90 18.16
C ARG A 50 7.42 -7.34 17.72
N GLY A 51 8.25 -7.53 16.68
CA GLY A 51 8.57 -8.85 16.13
C GLY A 51 7.65 -9.29 14.99
N HIS A 52 7.90 -10.49 14.43
CA HIS A 52 7.04 -11.18 13.45
C HIS A 52 6.93 -10.61 12.03
N GLN A 53 7.67 -9.57 11.65
CA GLN A 53 7.59 -8.99 10.30
C GLN A 53 6.13 -8.69 9.90
N LEU A 54 5.32 -8.15 10.83
CA LEU A 54 3.87 -8.00 10.67
C LEU A 54 3.49 -7.18 9.43
N SER A 55 4.31 -6.23 9.01
CA SER A 55 4.11 -5.51 7.75
C SER A 55 4.09 -6.45 6.55
N LYS A 56 5.06 -7.38 6.47
CA LYS A 56 5.12 -8.38 5.40
C LYS A 56 3.95 -9.34 5.45
N VAL A 57 3.58 -9.80 6.64
CA VAL A 57 2.40 -10.68 6.81
C VAL A 57 1.15 -9.97 6.33
N PHE A 58 0.95 -8.71 6.73
CA PHE A 58 -0.25 -7.97 6.36
C PHE A 58 -0.30 -7.65 4.87
N PHE A 59 0.81 -7.21 4.28
CA PHE A 59 0.90 -7.00 2.84
C PHE A 59 0.67 -8.30 2.06
N SER A 60 1.27 -9.41 2.50
CA SER A 60 1.05 -10.73 1.87
C SER A 60 -0.43 -11.12 1.88
N ASN A 61 -1.13 -10.90 2.99
CA ASN A 61 -2.57 -11.14 3.10
C ASN A 61 -3.37 -10.25 2.13
N ILE A 62 -3.02 -8.97 2.02
CA ILE A 62 -3.67 -8.01 1.10
C ILE A 62 -3.41 -8.41 -0.37
N MET A 63 -2.18 -8.79 -0.71
CA MET A 63 -1.82 -9.25 -2.06
C MET A 63 -2.56 -10.54 -2.42
N THR A 64 -2.66 -11.49 -1.48
CA THR A 64 -3.44 -12.72 -1.65
C THR A 64 -4.93 -12.42 -1.86
N GLU A 65 -5.46 -11.45 -1.10
CA GLU A 65 -6.83 -10.99 -1.25
C GLU A 65 -7.08 -10.36 -2.64
N ALA A 66 -6.18 -9.49 -3.11
CA ALA A 66 -6.26 -8.88 -4.43
C ALA A 66 -6.22 -9.93 -5.55
N TYR A 67 -5.27 -10.87 -5.45
CA TYR A 67 -5.13 -11.98 -6.39
C TYR A 67 -6.41 -12.81 -6.49
N ARG A 68 -7.01 -13.17 -5.36
CA ARG A 68 -8.29 -13.91 -5.31
C ARG A 68 -9.46 -13.14 -5.92
N ARG A 69 -9.40 -11.81 -5.95
CA ARG A 69 -10.39 -10.94 -6.59
C ARG A 69 -10.14 -10.73 -8.08
N GLY A 70 -9.06 -11.30 -8.63
CA GLY A 70 -8.66 -11.09 -10.02
C GLY A 70 -8.05 -9.71 -10.27
N VAL A 71 -7.58 -9.03 -9.20
CA VAL A 71 -6.89 -7.74 -9.29
C VAL A 71 -5.40 -7.96 -9.08
N TYR A 72 -4.63 -7.76 -10.13
CA TYR A 72 -3.20 -8.07 -10.16
C TYR A 72 -2.30 -6.83 -10.06
N ASP A 73 -2.88 -5.63 -10.05
CA ASP A 73 -2.16 -4.37 -9.88
C ASP A 73 -2.49 -3.80 -8.51
N LEU A 74 -1.48 -3.57 -7.68
CA LEU A 74 -1.64 -2.96 -6.36
C LEU A 74 -0.81 -1.69 -6.28
N ARG A 75 -1.45 -0.65 -5.76
CA ARG A 75 -0.83 0.67 -5.58
C ARG A 75 -0.90 1.06 -4.12
N VAL A 76 0.17 1.65 -3.61
CA VAL A 76 0.28 2.07 -2.21
C VAL A 76 1.04 3.36 -2.14
N ASP A 77 0.64 4.24 -1.23
CA ASP A 77 1.36 5.47 -0.95
C ASP A 77 1.79 5.52 0.52
N THR A 78 2.79 6.36 0.79
CA THR A 78 3.19 6.69 2.15
C THR A 78 3.86 8.06 2.22
N HIS A 79 3.90 8.65 3.41
CA HIS A 79 4.56 9.92 3.62
C HIS A 79 6.08 9.84 3.30
N PRO A 80 6.68 10.87 2.66
CA PRO A 80 8.11 10.88 2.30
C PRO A 80 9.06 10.71 3.50
N GLN A 81 8.62 11.08 4.70
CA GLN A 81 9.40 10.90 5.94
C GLN A 81 9.18 9.54 6.62
N ASN A 82 8.22 8.73 6.18
CA ASN A 82 7.93 7.42 6.77
C ASN A 82 8.84 6.33 6.18
N VAL A 83 10.14 6.46 6.46
CA VAL A 83 11.21 5.58 5.93
C VAL A 83 10.96 4.11 6.27
N ILE A 84 10.41 3.83 7.47
CA ILE A 84 10.04 2.47 7.89
C ILE A 84 9.02 1.86 6.93
N MET A 85 7.97 2.61 6.58
CA MET A 85 6.94 2.13 5.66
C MET A 85 7.47 2.00 4.23
N GLN A 86 8.35 2.91 3.79
CA GLN A 86 8.99 2.80 2.47
C GLN A 86 9.84 1.53 2.35
N HIS A 87 10.57 1.16 3.40
CA HIS A 87 11.29 -0.13 3.45
C HIS A 87 10.34 -1.33 3.50
N ALA A 88 9.22 -1.23 4.22
CA ALA A 88 8.22 -2.30 4.24
C ALA A 88 7.58 -2.52 2.86
N ILE A 89 7.24 -1.44 2.16
CA ILE A 89 6.66 -1.45 0.81
C ILE A 89 7.64 -2.08 -0.18
N THR A 90 8.86 -1.54 -0.26
CA THR A 90 9.88 -2.05 -1.20
C THR A 90 10.31 -3.48 -0.87
N GLY A 91 10.33 -3.86 0.41
CA GLY A 91 10.58 -5.24 0.85
C GLY A 91 9.50 -6.26 0.42
N MET A 92 8.34 -5.79 -0.05
CA MET A 92 7.27 -6.61 -0.62
C MET A 92 7.26 -6.62 -2.16
N GLY A 93 8.28 -6.02 -2.80
CA GLY A 93 8.42 -5.99 -4.25
C GLY A 93 7.70 -4.85 -4.96
N PHE A 94 7.18 -3.88 -4.21
CA PHE A 94 6.63 -2.66 -4.80
C PHE A 94 7.77 -1.75 -5.29
N GLU A 95 7.58 -1.18 -6.47
CA GLU A 95 8.50 -0.26 -7.11
C GLU A 95 8.00 1.18 -6.98
N TYR A 96 8.92 2.10 -6.71
CA TYR A 96 8.59 3.52 -6.64
C TYR A 96 8.18 4.06 -8.02
N ARG A 97 7.04 4.75 -8.08
CA ARG A 97 6.46 5.29 -9.32
C ARG A 97 6.48 6.80 -9.41
N GLY A 98 6.62 7.50 -8.28
CA GLY A 98 6.55 8.95 -8.23
C GLY A 98 5.89 9.42 -6.95
N PHE A 99 5.34 10.64 -6.96
CA PHE A 99 4.56 11.18 -5.86
C PHE A 99 3.15 11.58 -6.32
N VAL A 100 2.22 11.44 -5.38
CA VAL A 100 0.81 11.81 -5.51
C VAL A 100 0.44 12.79 -4.39
N TYR A 101 -0.71 13.44 -4.51
CA TYR A 101 -1.15 14.48 -3.59
C TYR A 101 -2.48 14.10 -2.94
N MET A 102 -2.49 14.12 -1.60
CA MET A 102 -3.67 13.88 -0.77
C MET A 102 -4.33 15.19 -0.36
N ASP A 103 -5.62 15.15 -0.05
CA ASP A 103 -6.38 16.29 0.49
C ASP A 103 -6.09 16.51 1.99
N GLU A 104 -4.82 16.72 2.34
CA GLU A 104 -4.31 16.85 3.70
C GLU A 104 -3.28 17.99 3.81
N PRO A 105 -3.03 18.58 5.00
CA PRO A 105 -2.10 19.70 5.17
C PRO A 105 -0.68 19.44 4.67
N VAL A 106 -0.21 18.19 4.78
CA VAL A 106 1.02 17.73 4.14
C VAL A 106 0.61 16.73 3.05
N PRO A 107 0.48 17.18 1.80
CA PRO A 107 -0.25 16.43 0.77
C PRO A 107 0.62 15.37 0.08
N GLU A 108 1.93 15.58 0.00
CA GLU A 108 2.83 14.73 -0.79
C GLU A 108 2.94 13.31 -0.21
N ARG A 109 2.79 12.31 -1.08
CA ARG A 109 3.01 10.90 -0.74
C ARG A 109 3.86 10.26 -1.81
N ASN A 110 4.87 9.50 -1.40
CA ASN A 110 5.61 8.61 -2.28
C ASN A 110 4.67 7.47 -2.68
N ALA A 111 4.48 7.28 -3.98
CA ALA A 111 3.61 6.27 -4.56
C ALA A 111 4.43 5.11 -5.12
N TYR A 112 3.92 3.90 -4.89
CA TYR A 112 4.55 2.65 -5.29
C TYR A 112 3.53 1.70 -5.91
N GLU A 113 3.99 0.83 -6.79
CA GLU A 113 3.16 -0.13 -7.53
C GLU A 113 3.81 -1.52 -7.54
N VAL A 114 3.02 -2.58 -7.44
CA VAL A 114 3.45 -3.94 -7.71
C VAL A 114 2.43 -4.65 -8.60
N ARG A 115 2.94 -5.44 -9.55
CA ARG A 115 2.10 -6.30 -10.39
C ARG A 115 2.33 -7.76 -10.03
N LEU A 116 1.26 -8.44 -9.62
CA LEU A 116 1.28 -9.85 -9.32
C LEU A 116 1.38 -10.66 -10.62
N ALA A 117 2.19 -11.71 -10.63
CA ALA A 117 2.26 -12.64 -11.75
C ALA A 117 0.93 -13.40 -11.89
N HIS A 118 0.40 -13.49 -13.11
CA HIS A 118 -0.83 -14.20 -13.45
C HIS A 118 -0.54 -15.36 -14.41
#